data_AF-A0A931CTI2-F1
#
_entry.id   AF-A0A931CTI2-F1
#
_cell.length_a   1.000
_cell.length_b   1.000
_cell.length_c   1.000
_cell.angle_alpha   90.00
_cell.angle_beta   90.00
_cell.angle_gamma   90.00
#
_symmetry.space_group_name_H-M   'P 1'
#
loop_
_entity.id
_entity.type
_entity.pdbx_description
1 polymer ?
#
loop_
_entity_poly.entity_id
_entity_poly.type
_entity_poly.pdbx_seq_one_letter_code
_entity_poly.pdbx_strand_id
1 'polypeptide(L)'
;MPLIDLHIHSTASDGSLSPYEILALAQDSGVRAISLTDHDTIDGIHDILDDLHTFALDFITGVEISCEPPKGFDGLGSVHLLGYGFSLYDRQLNQALTTAKIARRQRNPKIIRQLQQLGLDITMAELEDRFKTRQIGRPHIAEMMVEKGMVSSFSDAFDTFLGHGCPAYVEKYKMPCDQAIQTILDAGGVPVLAHPGLLSFKASKDLERFVDTLVGDGLQGIEVFYTDHDARKTAYFKTLARKKKLLVTGGSDFHGSFNQGVSLGRGKDNIRVPYTCFKSLTDRVTAMRNLHNRLDILENNLGYRFVDRSLLQTALCHRSFLNENQTVCDSDNERLEFLGDAVLGLCVGHILMQQSPTKKEGELSRLRSTLVSEPSLADMARIIDLGRFIRLGKGEAGSGGGDKNSILSDTFEAVVAAIFLDAGFDVTCDLIQHLFEETVDRLLAKDCTVDYKSRIQEYAQEVFSQAPVYTVTREFGPDHDKTFEICLELAHIQTRGFGKSKKAAEQDAAGKALNLLKKK
;
A
#
# COMPACT_ATOMS: atom_id res chain seq x y z
N MET A 1 25.93 15.97 12.02
CA MET A 1 24.57 16.22 11.50
C MET A 1 23.90 14.88 11.30
N PRO A 2 22.61 14.73 11.62
CA PRO A 2 21.88 13.48 11.42
C PRO A 2 21.89 13.08 9.95
N LEU A 3 22.15 11.80 9.68
CA LEU A 3 22.17 11.20 8.34
C LEU A 3 20.76 10.80 7.93
N ILE A 4 20.46 10.84 6.64
CA ILE A 4 19.21 10.33 6.07
C ILE A 4 19.53 9.43 4.88
N ASP A 5 18.54 8.66 4.43
CA ASP A 5 18.63 7.87 3.21
C ASP A 5 17.26 7.75 2.52
N LEU A 6 17.08 8.42 1.38
CA LEU A 6 15.79 8.48 0.70
C LEU A 6 15.70 7.55 -0.51
N HIS A 7 16.68 6.66 -0.71
CA HIS A 7 16.69 5.75 -1.85
C HIS A 7 17.17 4.37 -1.39
N ILE A 8 16.22 3.51 -1.03
CA ILE A 8 16.46 2.21 -0.40
C ILE A 8 15.53 1.17 -1.02
N HIS A 9 16.08 0.01 -1.34
CA HIS A 9 15.36 -1.14 -1.88
C HIS A 9 15.32 -2.29 -0.88
N SER A 10 14.17 -2.97 -0.83
CA SER A 10 13.89 -4.08 0.05
C SER A 10 13.58 -5.36 -0.74
N THR A 11 13.28 -6.45 -0.04
CA THR A 11 12.78 -7.69 -0.65
C THR A 11 11.36 -7.57 -1.23
N ALA A 12 10.73 -6.39 -1.18
CA ALA A 12 9.55 -6.10 -1.99
C ALA A 12 9.89 -5.92 -3.49
N SER A 13 11.13 -5.54 -3.79
CA SER A 13 11.68 -5.49 -5.14
C SER A 13 12.99 -6.28 -5.25
N ASP A 14 14.15 -5.64 -5.42
CA ASP A 14 15.46 -6.26 -5.63
C ASP A 14 16.52 -5.91 -4.58
N GLY A 15 16.09 -5.44 -3.41
CA GLY A 15 16.92 -5.44 -2.21
C GLY A 15 17.04 -6.82 -1.57
N SER A 16 18.13 -7.04 -0.82
CA SER A 16 18.38 -8.31 -0.12
C SER A 16 17.83 -8.37 1.31
N LEU A 17 17.39 -7.24 1.88
CA LEU A 17 16.87 -7.15 3.24
C LEU A 17 15.37 -6.88 3.23
N SER A 18 14.65 -7.47 4.17
CA SER A 18 13.24 -7.16 4.37
C SER A 18 13.03 -5.71 4.81
N PRO A 19 11.85 -5.13 4.54
CA PRO A 19 11.47 -3.81 5.05
C PRO A 19 11.75 -3.64 6.56
N TYR A 20 11.44 -4.64 7.38
CA TYR A 20 11.68 -4.61 8.82
C TYR A 20 13.16 -4.62 9.18
N GLU A 21 13.97 -5.46 8.51
CA GLU A 21 15.43 -5.48 8.70
C GLU A 21 16.07 -4.13 8.32
N ILE A 22 15.53 -3.45 7.30
CA ILE A 22 15.97 -2.10 6.93
C ILE A 22 15.66 -1.09 8.04
N LEU A 23 14.48 -1.14 8.67
CA LEU A 23 14.16 -0.28 9.82
C LEU A 23 15.12 -0.49 10.99
N ALA A 24 15.37 -1.76 11.36
CA ALA A 24 16.31 -2.11 12.42
C ALA A 24 17.73 -1.60 12.10
N LEU A 25 18.21 -1.87 10.88
CA LEU A 25 19.52 -1.42 10.42
C LEU A 25 19.65 0.10 10.39
N ALA A 26 18.59 0.83 10.02
CA ALA A 26 18.57 2.29 10.00
C ALA A 26 18.76 2.88 11.39
N GLN A 27 18.06 2.34 12.38
CA GLN A 27 18.18 2.75 13.76
C GLN A 27 19.58 2.48 14.30
N ASP A 28 20.12 1.28 14.06
CA ASP A 28 21.47 0.88 14.51
C ASP A 28 22.58 1.71 13.84
N SER A 29 22.36 2.12 12.60
CA SER A 29 23.30 2.94 11.82
C SER A 29 23.24 4.44 12.17
N GLY A 30 22.32 4.84 13.04
CA GLY A 30 22.10 6.25 13.42
C GLY A 30 21.53 7.11 12.29
N VAL A 31 20.90 6.48 11.29
CA VAL A 31 20.10 7.18 10.28
C VAL A 31 18.85 7.72 10.97
N ARG A 32 18.47 8.97 10.65
CA ARG A 32 17.35 9.65 11.32
C ARG A 32 16.10 9.75 10.47
N ALA A 33 16.24 9.72 9.15
CA ALA A 33 15.09 9.70 8.25
C ALA A 33 15.34 8.76 7.07
N ILE A 34 14.32 8.03 6.67
CA ILE A 34 14.39 7.10 5.54
C ILE A 34 13.17 7.16 4.62
N SER A 35 13.32 6.58 3.44
CA SER A 35 12.22 6.24 2.54
C SER A 35 12.51 4.89 1.86
N LEU A 36 11.55 3.96 1.87
CA LEU A 36 11.60 2.78 1.00
C LEU A 36 11.14 3.19 -0.38
N THR A 37 11.94 2.92 -1.40
CA THR A 37 11.72 3.33 -2.80
C THR A 37 11.84 2.15 -3.74
N ASP A 38 11.25 1.03 -3.34
CA ASP A 38 11.26 -0.21 -4.11
C ASP A 38 10.81 0.00 -5.57
N HIS A 39 11.42 -0.76 -6.48
CA HIS A 39 11.11 -0.66 -7.90
C HIS A 39 9.66 -1.05 -8.22
N ASP A 40 8.91 -0.07 -8.74
CA ASP A 40 7.53 -0.17 -9.20
C ASP A 40 6.56 -0.82 -8.20
N THR A 41 6.83 -0.71 -6.90
CA THR A 41 5.96 -1.25 -5.85
C THR A 41 6.06 -0.46 -4.55
N ILE A 42 4.98 -0.50 -3.78
CA ILE A 42 4.92 0.03 -2.41
C ILE A 42 4.64 -1.07 -1.39
N ASP A 43 4.69 -2.34 -1.83
CA ASP A 43 4.37 -3.50 -1.00
C ASP A 43 5.25 -3.57 0.26
N GLY A 44 6.51 -3.09 0.18
CA GLY A 44 7.42 -3.04 1.33
C GLY A 44 7.01 -2.00 2.38
N ILE A 45 6.31 -0.93 1.99
CA ILE A 45 5.79 0.07 2.92
C ILE A 45 4.60 -0.50 3.70
N HIS A 46 3.70 -1.22 3.02
CA HIS A 46 2.57 -1.88 3.68
C HIS A 46 3.03 -2.88 4.74
N ASP A 47 4.17 -3.55 4.54
CA ASP A 47 4.70 -4.54 5.49
C ASP A 47 5.15 -3.93 6.84
N ILE A 48 5.45 -2.63 6.86
CA ILE A 48 6.01 -1.96 8.04
C ILE A 48 5.12 -0.84 8.57
N LEU A 49 3.99 -0.55 7.91
CA LEU A 49 3.17 0.61 8.23
C LEU A 49 2.77 0.63 9.71
N ASP A 50 2.33 -0.52 10.22
CA ASP A 50 1.92 -0.69 11.61
C ASP A 50 3.12 -0.63 12.57
N ASP A 51 4.33 -0.96 12.14
CA ASP A 51 5.52 -1.02 13.00
C ASP A 51 6.33 0.28 13.02
N LEU A 52 6.10 1.22 12.09
CA LEU A 52 6.89 2.46 11.97
C LEU A 52 6.99 3.24 13.28
N HIS A 53 5.91 3.27 14.07
CA HIS A 53 5.84 4.00 15.34
C HIS A 53 6.75 3.41 16.43
N THR A 54 7.23 2.17 16.27
CA THR A 54 8.13 1.50 17.21
C THR A 54 9.60 1.93 17.03
N PHE A 55 9.92 2.56 15.89
CA PHE A 55 11.26 3.03 15.56
C PHE A 55 11.37 4.54 15.73
N ALA A 56 12.52 5.01 16.24
CA ALA A 56 12.82 6.44 16.36
C ALA A 56 13.33 7.04 15.03
N LEU A 57 12.60 6.79 13.95
CA LEU A 57 12.95 7.15 12.57
C LEU A 57 11.87 8.04 11.98
N ASP A 58 12.28 9.13 11.33
CA ASP A 58 11.36 9.87 10.47
C ASP A 58 11.19 9.08 9.15
N PHE A 59 9.95 8.91 8.71
CA PHE A 59 9.63 8.14 7.51
C PHE A 59 8.85 8.98 6.51
N ILE A 60 9.12 8.77 5.22
CA ILE A 60 8.29 9.29 4.13
C ILE A 60 8.06 8.18 3.10
N THR A 61 6.83 8.06 2.61
CA THR A 61 6.49 7.10 1.55
C THR A 61 7.34 7.36 0.32
N GLY A 62 7.75 6.29 -0.35
CA GLY A 62 8.67 6.33 -1.48
C GLY A 62 8.33 5.25 -2.52
N VAL A 63 8.71 5.48 -3.77
CA VAL A 63 8.67 4.47 -4.84
C VAL A 63 9.64 4.89 -5.94
N GLU A 64 10.33 3.93 -6.56
CA GLU A 64 11.12 4.18 -7.77
C GLU A 64 10.40 3.61 -9.00
N ILE A 65 9.86 4.49 -9.84
CA ILE A 65 9.12 4.14 -11.04
C ILE A 65 10.06 4.09 -12.24
N SER A 66 10.06 2.97 -12.94
CA SER A 66 10.78 2.83 -14.21
C SER A 66 10.07 3.52 -15.36
N CYS A 67 10.79 4.44 -16.00
CA CYS A 67 10.21 5.36 -16.95
C CYS A 67 10.76 5.23 -18.37
N GLU A 68 9.90 5.54 -19.34
CA GLU A 68 10.27 5.78 -20.72
C GLU A 68 10.59 7.28 -20.88
N PRO A 69 11.75 7.64 -21.45
CA PRO A 69 12.11 9.04 -21.62
C PRO A 69 11.14 9.75 -22.58
N PRO A 70 11.01 11.09 -22.48
CA PRO A 70 10.23 11.87 -23.43
C PRO A 70 10.75 11.70 -24.87
N LYS A 71 9.87 11.89 -25.85
CA LYS A 71 10.23 11.77 -27.28
C LYS A 71 11.42 12.66 -27.63
N GLY A 72 12.38 12.11 -28.39
CA GLY A 72 13.60 12.81 -28.79
C GLY A 72 14.76 12.68 -27.80
N PHE A 73 14.61 11.84 -26.76
CA PHE A 73 15.66 11.49 -25.81
C PHE A 73 15.90 9.98 -25.79
N ASP A 74 16.48 9.47 -26.88
CA ASP A 74 16.77 8.05 -27.05
C ASP A 74 18.14 7.66 -26.49
N GLY A 75 18.29 6.39 -26.10
CA GLY A 75 19.58 5.82 -25.71
C GLY A 75 20.17 6.35 -24.40
N LEU A 76 19.34 6.94 -23.52
CA LEU A 76 19.78 7.48 -22.23
C LEU A 76 20.17 6.41 -21.19
N GLY A 77 19.84 5.14 -21.45
CA GLY A 77 19.87 4.09 -20.44
C GLY A 77 18.53 3.96 -19.72
N SER A 78 18.55 3.49 -18.47
CA SER A 78 17.35 3.37 -17.63
C SER A 78 17.04 4.72 -16.98
N VAL A 79 15.87 5.29 -17.29
CA VAL A 79 15.36 6.49 -16.62
C VAL A 79 14.44 6.04 -15.50
N HIS A 80 14.68 6.54 -14.29
CA HIS A 80 13.81 6.29 -13.15
C HIS A 80 13.37 7.61 -12.50
N LEU A 81 12.14 7.61 -11.99
CA LEU A 81 11.59 8.69 -11.18
C LEU A 81 11.29 8.18 -9.79
N LEU A 82 11.75 8.90 -8.79
CA LEU A 82 11.37 8.71 -7.40
C LEU A 82 10.09 9.50 -7.13
N GLY A 83 9.11 8.88 -6.48
CA GLY A 83 7.93 9.56 -5.94
C GLY A 83 7.99 9.54 -4.42
N TYR A 84 7.74 10.68 -3.77
CA TYR A 84 7.78 10.79 -2.31
C TYR A 84 6.54 11.42 -1.70
N GLY A 85 6.12 10.94 -0.53
CA GLY A 85 5.07 11.57 0.28
C GLY A 85 3.66 11.47 -0.31
N PHE A 86 3.47 10.57 -1.27
CA PHE A 86 2.17 10.24 -1.85
C PHE A 86 1.30 9.43 -0.87
N SER A 87 -0.01 9.38 -1.13
CA SER A 87 -0.94 8.52 -0.40
C SER A 87 -0.81 7.06 -0.83
N LEU A 88 -0.72 6.15 0.15
CA LEU A 88 -0.70 4.71 -0.08
C LEU A 88 -2.04 4.18 -0.63
N TYR A 89 -3.10 4.96 -0.48
CA TYR A 89 -4.45 4.58 -0.90
C TYR A 89 -4.84 5.15 -2.27
N ASP A 90 -3.94 5.89 -2.94
CA ASP A 90 -4.26 6.46 -4.24
C ASP A 90 -4.47 5.36 -5.28
N ARG A 91 -5.67 5.32 -5.85
CA ARG A 91 -6.08 4.25 -6.78
C ARG A 91 -5.28 4.27 -8.08
N GLN A 92 -4.97 5.45 -8.62
CA GLN A 92 -4.30 5.57 -9.90
C GLN A 92 -2.85 5.12 -9.79
N LEU A 93 -2.14 5.56 -8.74
CA LEU A 93 -0.79 5.09 -8.46
C LEU A 93 -0.76 3.57 -8.26
N ASN A 94 -1.65 3.04 -7.41
CA ASN A 94 -1.72 1.60 -7.14
C ASN A 94 -2.00 0.76 -8.40
N GLN A 95 -2.89 1.23 -9.27
CA GLN A 95 -3.16 0.57 -10.56
C GLN A 95 -1.95 0.60 -11.49
N ALA A 96 -1.26 1.74 -11.55
CA ALA A 96 -0.08 1.92 -12.40
C ALA A 96 1.08 1.01 -11.94
N LEU A 97 1.34 0.94 -10.63
CA LEU A 97 2.32 0.04 -10.03
C LEU A 97 1.93 -1.44 -10.24
N THR A 98 0.64 -1.78 -10.07
CA THR A 98 0.15 -3.14 -10.33
C THR A 98 0.38 -3.58 -11.77
N THR A 99 0.16 -2.67 -12.74
CA THR A 99 0.44 -2.93 -14.16
C THR A 99 1.91 -3.26 -14.39
N ALA A 100 2.82 -2.48 -13.80
CA ALA A 100 4.25 -2.72 -13.87
C ALA A 100 4.67 -4.06 -13.22
N LYS A 101 4.11 -4.40 -12.05
CA LYS A 101 4.33 -5.69 -11.36
C LYS A 101 3.91 -6.87 -12.23
N ILE A 102 2.71 -6.82 -12.83
CA ILE A 102 2.20 -7.88 -13.71
C ILE A 102 3.11 -8.04 -14.94
N ALA A 103 3.49 -6.93 -15.58
CA ALA A 103 4.37 -6.96 -16.73
C ALA A 103 5.75 -7.57 -16.39
N ARG A 104 6.32 -7.24 -15.22
CA ARG A 104 7.58 -7.84 -14.73
C ARG A 104 7.44 -9.36 -14.52
N ARG A 105 6.36 -9.82 -13.88
CA ARG A 105 6.08 -11.26 -13.68
C ARG A 105 5.95 -12.02 -15.01
N GLN A 106 5.36 -11.40 -16.03
CA GLN A 106 5.23 -12.00 -17.37
C GLN A 106 6.53 -11.97 -18.18
N ARG A 107 7.44 -11.03 -17.87
CA ARG A 107 8.73 -10.85 -18.56
C ARG A 107 9.77 -11.88 -18.13
N ASN A 108 9.92 -12.14 -16.83
CA ASN A 108 11.02 -12.96 -16.32
C ASN A 108 11.04 -14.39 -16.91
N PRO A 109 9.91 -15.11 -17.06
CA PRO A 109 9.92 -16.42 -17.72
C PRO A 109 10.45 -16.37 -19.16
N LYS A 110 10.33 -15.23 -19.86
CA LYS A 110 10.90 -15.05 -21.21
C LYS A 110 12.43 -14.94 -21.16
N ILE A 111 12.96 -14.20 -20.18
CA ILE A 111 14.42 -14.10 -19.94
C ILE A 111 14.98 -15.49 -19.65
N ILE A 112 14.35 -16.23 -18.73
CA ILE A 112 14.78 -17.60 -18.38
C ILE A 112 14.75 -18.52 -19.60
N ARG A 113 13.69 -18.46 -20.42
CA ARG A 113 13.62 -19.24 -21.66
C ARG A 113 14.76 -18.91 -22.63
N GLN A 114 15.14 -17.63 -22.77
CA GLN A 114 16.26 -17.22 -23.62
C GLN A 114 17.60 -17.76 -23.06
N LEU A 115 17.83 -17.68 -21.75
CA LEU A 115 19.02 -18.26 -21.11
C LEU A 115 19.09 -19.78 -21.34
N GLN A 116 17.98 -20.50 -21.18
CA GLN A 116 17.90 -21.95 -21.42
C GLN A 116 18.19 -22.31 -22.88
N GLN A 117 17.73 -21.51 -23.84
CA GLN A 117 18.05 -21.68 -25.26
C GLN A 117 19.53 -21.49 -25.57
N LEU A 118 20.25 -20.73 -24.74
CA LEU A 118 21.70 -20.54 -24.81
C LEU A 118 22.47 -21.63 -24.04
N GLY A 119 21.78 -22.65 -23.51
CA GLY A 119 22.39 -23.75 -22.77
C GLY A 119 22.63 -23.48 -21.29
N LEU A 120 22.08 -22.41 -20.73
CA LEU A 120 22.19 -22.08 -19.31
C LEU A 120 21.04 -22.70 -18.52
N ASP A 121 21.37 -23.64 -17.64
CA ASP A 121 20.39 -24.36 -16.81
C ASP A 121 19.95 -23.52 -15.61
N ILE A 122 18.95 -22.66 -15.81
CA ILE A 122 18.35 -21.83 -14.77
C ILE A 122 16.82 -21.89 -14.89
N THR A 123 16.12 -21.92 -13.76
CA THR A 123 14.66 -21.99 -13.72
C THR A 123 14.05 -20.91 -12.83
N MET A 124 12.78 -20.58 -13.09
CA MET A 124 12.03 -19.66 -12.22
C MET A 124 11.86 -20.22 -10.81
N ALA A 125 11.66 -21.54 -10.67
CA ALA A 125 11.46 -22.18 -9.37
C ALA A 125 12.69 -22.07 -8.46
N GLU A 126 13.90 -22.23 -9.00
CA GLU A 126 15.14 -22.02 -8.25
C GLU A 126 15.29 -20.58 -7.77
N LEU A 127 14.93 -19.60 -8.60
CA LEU A 127 14.97 -18.19 -8.24
C LEU A 127 13.98 -17.85 -7.12
N GLU A 128 12.76 -18.36 -7.23
CA GLU A 128 11.71 -18.15 -6.23
C GLU A 128 12.08 -18.77 -4.88
N ASP A 129 12.61 -19.99 -4.87
CA ASP A 129 13.06 -20.68 -3.65
C ASP A 129 14.26 -19.98 -2.99
N ARG A 130 15.25 -19.55 -3.80
CA ARG A 130 16.50 -18.96 -3.32
C ARG A 130 16.34 -17.58 -2.71
N PHE A 131 15.59 -16.70 -3.39
CA PHE A 131 15.54 -15.27 -3.03
C PHE A 131 14.35 -14.92 -2.16
N LYS A 132 13.26 -15.70 -2.20
CA LYS A 132 12.05 -15.47 -1.38
C LYS A 132 11.54 -14.03 -1.41
N THR A 133 11.79 -13.33 -2.50
CA THR A 133 11.36 -11.94 -2.76
C THR A 133 9.97 -11.95 -3.40
N ARG A 134 9.22 -10.86 -3.21
CA ARG A 134 7.92 -10.67 -3.90
C ARG A 134 8.09 -10.44 -5.40
N GLN A 135 9.25 -9.94 -5.83
CA GLN A 135 9.51 -9.60 -7.22
C GLN A 135 10.92 -9.96 -7.67
N ILE A 136 11.02 -11.04 -8.44
CA ILE A 136 12.27 -11.36 -9.15
C ILE A 136 12.58 -10.27 -10.18
N GLY A 137 13.84 -9.87 -10.21
CA GLY A 137 14.44 -8.91 -11.14
C GLY A 137 15.67 -9.51 -11.82
N ARG A 138 16.23 -8.80 -12.80
CA ARG A 138 17.50 -9.20 -13.42
C ARG A 138 18.66 -9.32 -12.43
N PRO A 139 18.78 -8.49 -11.37
CA PRO A 139 19.81 -8.67 -10.34
C PRO A 139 19.80 -10.08 -9.73
N HIS A 140 18.63 -10.60 -9.38
CA HIS A 140 18.49 -11.96 -8.84
C HIS A 140 18.90 -13.04 -9.84
N ILE A 141 18.57 -12.85 -11.13
CA ILE A 141 18.99 -13.77 -12.20
C ILE A 141 20.51 -13.75 -12.34
N ALA A 142 21.12 -12.56 -12.34
CA ALA A 142 22.57 -12.38 -12.40
C ALA A 142 23.27 -13.06 -11.22
N GLU A 143 22.76 -12.86 -9.99
CA GLU A 143 23.31 -13.49 -8.79
C GLU A 143 23.25 -15.02 -8.88
N MET A 144 22.10 -15.59 -9.29
CA MET A 144 21.98 -17.03 -9.49
C MET A 144 22.94 -17.56 -10.57
N MET A 145 23.16 -16.81 -11.65
CA MET A 145 24.13 -17.18 -12.69
C MET A 145 25.56 -17.21 -12.13
N VAL A 146 25.91 -16.29 -11.23
CA VAL A 146 27.20 -16.30 -10.52
C VAL A 146 27.29 -17.50 -9.58
N GLU A 147 26.26 -17.73 -8.75
CA GLU A 147 26.21 -18.86 -7.80
C GLU A 147 26.35 -20.22 -8.51
N LYS A 148 25.75 -20.36 -9.71
CA LYS A 148 25.86 -21.58 -10.54
C LYS A 148 27.13 -21.64 -11.40
N GLY A 149 28.04 -20.67 -11.29
CA GLY A 149 29.30 -20.63 -12.03
C GLY A 149 29.13 -20.47 -13.55
N MET A 150 27.99 -19.94 -14.00
CA MET A 150 27.68 -19.70 -15.42
C MET A 150 28.40 -18.47 -15.97
N VAL A 151 28.70 -17.52 -15.09
CA VAL A 151 29.38 -16.25 -15.38
C VAL A 151 30.39 -15.96 -14.27
N SER A 152 31.41 -15.16 -14.60
CA SER A 152 32.53 -14.86 -13.70
C SER A 152 32.19 -13.83 -12.62
N SER A 153 31.22 -12.96 -12.88
CA SER A 153 30.82 -11.89 -11.98
C SER A 153 29.39 -11.40 -12.26
N PHE A 154 28.84 -10.63 -11.33
CA PHE A 154 27.54 -9.98 -11.51
C PHE A 154 27.53 -9.06 -12.74
N SER A 155 28.60 -8.29 -12.97
CA SER A 155 28.72 -7.41 -14.14
C SER A 155 28.79 -8.20 -15.44
N ASP A 156 29.54 -9.31 -15.47
CA ASP A 156 29.62 -10.21 -16.62
C ASP A 156 28.23 -10.78 -17.01
N ALA A 157 27.37 -11.08 -16.03
CA ALA A 157 25.99 -11.48 -16.31
C ALA A 157 25.21 -10.41 -17.13
N PHE A 158 25.38 -9.14 -16.79
CA PHE A 158 24.74 -8.03 -17.50
C PHE A 158 25.41 -7.74 -18.84
N ASP A 159 26.74 -7.73 -18.90
CA ASP A 159 27.48 -7.40 -20.11
C ASP A 159 27.33 -8.48 -21.19
N THR A 160 27.15 -9.74 -20.79
CA THR A 160 27.09 -10.88 -21.71
C THR A 160 25.66 -11.33 -22.03
N PHE A 161 24.73 -11.30 -21.07
CA PHE A 161 23.41 -11.93 -21.24
C PHE A 161 22.21 -11.00 -20.97
N LEU A 162 22.23 -10.23 -19.89
CA LEU A 162 21.03 -9.59 -19.32
C LEU A 162 20.89 -8.09 -19.64
N GLY A 163 21.95 -7.45 -20.12
CA GLY A 163 22.03 -6.03 -20.45
C GLY A 163 21.27 -5.66 -21.73
N HIS A 164 21.05 -4.37 -21.96
CA HIS A 164 20.35 -3.92 -23.17
C HIS A 164 21.11 -4.35 -24.44
N GLY A 165 20.41 -5.01 -25.37
CA GLY A 165 21.00 -5.55 -26.60
C GLY A 165 21.68 -6.93 -26.43
N CYS A 166 21.70 -7.50 -25.23
CA CYS A 166 22.25 -8.84 -24.99
C CYS A 166 21.23 -9.95 -25.31
N PRO A 167 21.68 -11.21 -25.50
CA PRO A 167 20.83 -12.31 -25.99
C PRO A 167 19.61 -12.67 -25.13
N ALA A 168 19.70 -12.47 -23.81
CA ALA A 168 18.59 -12.73 -22.88
C ALA A 168 17.88 -11.45 -22.41
N TYR A 169 18.08 -10.34 -23.13
CA TYR A 169 17.39 -9.09 -22.86
C TYR A 169 15.94 -9.17 -23.32
N VAL A 170 15.04 -8.85 -22.39
CA VAL A 170 13.62 -8.63 -22.69
C VAL A 170 13.25 -7.25 -22.16
N GLU A 171 12.63 -6.44 -23.02
CA GLU A 171 12.20 -5.09 -22.68
C GLU A 171 11.27 -5.11 -21.46
N LYS A 172 11.47 -4.17 -20.54
CA LYS A 172 10.64 -3.98 -19.36
C LYS A 172 9.48 -3.04 -19.73
N TYR A 173 8.32 -3.26 -19.14
CA TYR A 173 7.31 -2.20 -19.09
C TYR A 173 7.89 -0.96 -18.42
N LYS A 174 7.69 0.20 -19.03
CA LYS A 174 8.12 1.50 -18.56
C LYS A 174 6.94 2.44 -18.69
N MET A 175 6.69 3.23 -17.66
CA MET A 175 5.67 4.27 -17.72
C MET A 175 6.27 5.51 -18.41
N PRO A 176 5.58 6.18 -19.34
CA PRO A 176 6.02 7.47 -19.83
C PRO A 176 6.34 8.45 -18.69
N CYS A 177 7.45 9.20 -18.78
CA CYS A 177 7.88 10.12 -17.71
C CYS A 177 6.80 11.13 -17.31
N ASP A 178 6.11 11.72 -18.28
CA ASP A 178 5.01 12.68 -18.06
C ASP A 178 3.87 12.03 -17.27
N GLN A 179 3.48 10.81 -17.64
CA GLN A 179 2.46 10.05 -16.93
C GLN A 179 2.90 9.69 -15.50
N ALA A 180 4.16 9.29 -15.30
CA ALA A 180 4.69 8.96 -13.98
C ALA A 180 4.73 10.19 -13.05
N ILE A 181 5.17 11.34 -13.58
CA ILE A 181 5.15 12.63 -12.86
C ILE A 181 3.73 12.96 -12.44
N GLN A 182 2.78 12.90 -13.37
CA GLN A 182 1.38 13.25 -13.08
C GLN A 182 0.74 12.28 -12.07
N THR A 183 1.03 10.98 -12.18
CA THR A 183 0.55 9.95 -11.25
C THR A 183 1.06 10.21 -9.83
N ILE A 184 2.34 10.58 -9.67
CA ILE A 184 2.90 10.93 -8.36
C ILE A 184 2.24 12.21 -7.81
N LEU A 185 2.05 13.23 -8.65
CA LEU A 185 1.42 14.50 -8.25
C LEU A 185 -0.03 14.33 -7.84
N ASP A 186 -0.83 13.57 -8.60
CA ASP A 186 -2.23 13.29 -8.30
C ASP A 186 -2.37 12.44 -7.03
N ALA A 187 -1.40 11.56 -6.76
CA ALA A 187 -1.29 10.85 -5.48
C ALA A 187 -0.86 11.75 -4.30
N GLY A 188 -0.63 13.04 -4.52
CA GLY A 188 -0.22 14.02 -3.51
C GLY A 188 1.27 14.01 -3.17
N GLY A 189 2.08 13.31 -3.98
CA GLY A 189 3.52 13.15 -3.80
C GLY A 189 4.36 14.10 -4.65
N VAL A 190 5.67 14.08 -4.40
CA VAL A 190 6.68 14.89 -5.08
C VAL A 190 7.49 14.03 -6.05
N PRO A 191 7.44 14.30 -7.37
CA PRO A 191 8.24 13.59 -8.37
C PRO A 191 9.68 14.14 -8.43
N VAL A 192 10.65 13.23 -8.45
CA VAL A 192 12.08 13.51 -8.36
C VAL A 192 12.84 12.66 -9.38
N LEU A 193 13.77 13.26 -10.13
CA LEU A 193 14.61 12.50 -11.06
C LEU A 193 15.69 11.74 -10.28
N ALA A 194 15.68 10.41 -10.40
CA ALA A 194 16.65 9.53 -9.74
C ALA A 194 17.99 9.53 -10.48
N HIS A 195 19.08 9.41 -9.72
CA HIS A 195 20.48 9.18 -10.15
C HIS A 195 20.82 9.69 -11.56
N PRO A 196 20.61 10.99 -11.85
CA PRO A 196 20.76 11.56 -13.19
C PRO A 196 22.17 11.41 -13.76
N GLY A 197 23.18 11.14 -12.94
CA GLY A 197 24.55 10.87 -13.36
C GLY A 197 24.76 9.51 -14.04
N LEU A 198 23.77 8.61 -14.02
CA LEU A 198 23.77 7.35 -14.79
C LEU A 198 23.24 7.53 -16.22
N LEU A 199 22.55 8.64 -16.49
CA LEU A 199 21.99 8.91 -17.81
C LEU A 199 23.08 9.30 -18.82
N SER A 200 23.04 8.66 -19.99
CA SER A 200 24.03 8.86 -21.05
C SER A 200 23.64 10.03 -21.96
N PHE A 201 24.32 11.17 -21.80
CA PHE A 201 24.17 12.33 -22.67
C PHE A 201 25.48 12.67 -23.40
N LYS A 202 25.38 13.06 -24.68
CA LYS A 202 26.55 13.50 -25.48
C LYS A 202 27.10 14.84 -24.99
N ALA A 203 26.24 15.72 -24.49
CA ALA A 203 26.62 17.01 -23.94
C ALA A 203 25.74 17.40 -22.74
N SER A 204 26.28 18.19 -21.80
CA SER A 204 25.55 18.67 -20.62
C SER A 204 24.28 19.45 -20.96
N LYS A 205 24.29 20.20 -22.07
CA LYS A 205 23.11 20.93 -22.58
C LYS A 205 21.92 20.00 -22.88
N ASP A 206 22.18 18.74 -23.27
CA ASP A 206 21.12 17.80 -23.61
C ASP A 206 20.46 17.27 -22.33
N LEU A 207 21.24 17.06 -21.26
CA LEU A 207 20.74 16.76 -19.92
C LEU A 207 19.93 17.93 -19.35
N GLU A 208 20.40 19.17 -19.50
CA GLU A 208 19.62 20.33 -19.06
C GLU A 208 18.28 20.44 -19.82
N ARG A 209 18.29 20.18 -21.13
CA ARG A 209 17.06 20.14 -21.94
C ARG A 209 16.11 19.03 -21.51
N PHE A 210 16.65 17.85 -21.18
CA PHE A 210 15.86 16.74 -20.65
C PHE A 210 15.19 17.13 -19.33
N VAL A 211 15.94 17.70 -18.40
CA VAL A 211 15.40 18.19 -17.13
C VAL A 211 14.38 19.30 -17.36
N ASP A 212 14.58 20.20 -18.33
CA ASP A 212 13.61 21.23 -18.70
C ASP A 212 12.28 20.65 -19.17
N THR A 213 12.32 19.59 -19.99
CA THR A 213 11.10 18.87 -20.40
C THR A 213 10.37 18.33 -19.18
N LEU A 214 11.05 17.60 -18.30
CA LEU A 214 10.43 17.01 -17.10
C LEU A 214 9.91 18.09 -16.13
N VAL A 215 10.61 19.22 -15.99
CA VAL A 215 10.12 20.37 -15.20
C VAL A 215 8.85 20.94 -15.81
N GLY A 216 8.74 21.00 -17.13
CA GLY A 216 7.51 21.36 -17.84
C GLY A 216 6.35 20.42 -17.54
N ASP A 217 6.63 19.13 -17.36
CA ASP A 217 5.65 18.10 -17.00
C ASP A 217 5.30 18.09 -15.50
N GLY A 218 6.04 18.84 -14.66
CA GLY A 218 5.76 18.99 -13.23
C GLY A 218 6.80 18.39 -12.28
N LEU A 219 7.99 18.00 -12.77
CA LEU A 219 9.10 17.53 -11.93
C LEU A 219 9.47 18.56 -10.84
N GLN A 220 9.66 18.10 -9.60
CA GLN A 220 9.88 18.99 -8.46
C GLN A 220 11.20 18.76 -7.72
N GLY A 221 11.93 17.70 -8.02
CA GLY A 221 13.24 17.44 -7.43
C GLY A 221 14.20 16.70 -8.34
N ILE A 222 15.45 16.66 -7.90
CA ILE A 222 16.51 15.89 -8.55
C ILE A 222 17.41 15.28 -7.48
N GLU A 223 17.79 14.03 -7.67
CA GLU A 223 18.73 13.33 -6.80
C GLU A 223 20.15 13.84 -7.04
N VAL A 224 20.68 14.51 -6.03
CA VAL A 224 22.00 15.15 -6.09
C VAL A 224 23.05 14.29 -5.42
N PHE A 225 22.73 13.76 -4.24
CA PHE A 225 23.61 12.89 -3.48
C PHE A 225 23.27 11.45 -3.83
N TYR A 226 24.12 10.83 -4.64
CA TYR A 226 23.97 9.46 -5.10
C TYR A 226 25.33 8.77 -5.03
N THR A 227 25.33 7.48 -4.75
CA THR A 227 26.52 6.65 -4.51
C THR A 227 27.62 6.81 -5.58
N ASP A 228 27.28 6.88 -6.87
CA ASP A 228 28.27 7.04 -7.96
C ASP A 228 28.43 8.50 -8.46
N HIS A 229 27.94 9.47 -7.68
CA HIS A 229 28.18 10.90 -7.92
C HIS A 229 29.44 11.38 -7.19
N ASP A 230 30.49 11.67 -7.96
CA ASP A 230 31.66 12.36 -7.43
C ASP A 230 31.34 13.82 -7.01
N ALA A 231 32.33 14.50 -6.43
CA ALA A 231 32.18 15.90 -6.01
C ALA A 231 31.82 16.85 -7.16
N ARG A 232 32.25 16.56 -8.40
CA ARG A 232 31.98 17.39 -9.57
C ARG A 232 30.53 17.23 -10.02
N LYS A 233 30.05 15.99 -10.15
CA LYS A 233 28.64 15.66 -10.44
C LYS A 233 27.72 16.24 -9.38
N THR A 234 28.06 16.05 -8.10
CA THR A 234 27.30 16.63 -6.98
C THR A 234 27.20 18.16 -7.09
N ALA A 235 28.31 18.85 -7.36
CA ALA A 235 28.31 20.31 -7.54
C ALA A 235 27.49 20.77 -8.77
N TYR A 236 27.59 20.02 -9.87
CA TYR A 236 26.82 20.26 -11.08
C TYR A 236 25.32 20.14 -10.82
N PHE A 237 24.85 19.02 -10.23
CA PHE A 237 23.43 18.81 -9.94
C PHE A 237 22.87 19.77 -8.89
N LYS A 238 23.67 20.20 -7.90
CA LYS A 238 23.28 21.30 -6.99
C LYS A 238 23.03 22.61 -7.75
N THR A 239 23.89 22.92 -8.71
CA THR A 239 23.77 24.14 -9.52
C THR A 239 22.54 24.06 -10.43
N LEU A 240 22.32 22.90 -11.05
CA LEU A 240 21.15 22.65 -11.88
C LEU A 240 19.85 22.74 -11.07
N ALA A 241 19.79 22.10 -9.90
CA ALA A 241 18.64 22.16 -9.01
C ALA A 241 18.27 23.60 -8.64
N ARG A 242 19.27 24.42 -8.27
CA ARG A 242 19.07 25.86 -7.98
C ARG A 242 18.55 26.62 -9.19
N LYS A 243 19.15 26.42 -10.37
CA LYS A 243 18.77 27.09 -11.62
C LYS A 243 17.32 26.78 -12.01
N LYS A 244 16.88 25.53 -11.80
CA LYS A 244 15.55 25.03 -12.14
C LYS A 244 14.55 25.08 -10.99
N LYS A 245 14.95 25.60 -9.81
CA LYS A 245 14.14 25.65 -8.58
C LYS A 245 13.63 24.27 -8.11
N LEU A 246 14.42 23.23 -8.36
CA LEU A 246 14.13 21.86 -7.94
C LEU A 246 14.62 21.62 -6.51
N LEU A 247 13.92 20.75 -5.80
CA LEU A 247 14.39 20.17 -4.55
C LEU A 247 15.65 19.33 -4.77
N VAL A 248 16.49 19.32 -3.74
CA VAL A 248 17.66 18.47 -3.66
C VAL A 248 17.31 17.27 -2.79
N THR A 249 17.42 16.07 -3.35
CA THR A 249 17.29 14.81 -2.60
C THR A 249 18.59 14.01 -2.66
N GLY A 250 18.59 12.86 -1.99
CA GLY A 250 19.68 11.93 -2.02
C GLY A 250 19.38 10.64 -1.30
N GLY A 251 20.05 9.58 -1.72
CA GLY A 251 20.03 8.29 -1.06
C GLY A 251 21.24 7.47 -1.46
N SER A 252 21.38 6.33 -0.80
CA SER A 252 22.49 5.43 -1.04
C SER A 252 22.23 4.45 -2.20
N ASP A 253 20.96 4.30 -2.60
CA ASP A 253 20.50 3.27 -3.54
C ASP A 253 20.80 1.87 -2.98
N PHE A 254 20.46 1.69 -1.70
CA PHE A 254 20.80 0.52 -0.91
C PHE A 254 20.04 -0.73 -1.38
N HIS A 255 20.78 -1.79 -1.73
CA HIS A 255 20.23 -3.10 -2.11
C HIS A 255 20.75 -4.24 -1.21
N GLY A 256 21.41 -3.91 -0.10
CA GLY A 256 22.00 -4.89 0.82
C GLY A 256 23.20 -5.62 0.21
N SER A 257 23.15 -6.96 0.12
CA SER A 257 24.28 -7.76 -0.36
C SER A 257 24.58 -7.56 -1.85
N PHE A 258 23.65 -6.99 -2.62
CA PHE A 258 23.79 -6.83 -4.07
C PHE A 258 24.56 -5.57 -4.49
N ASN A 259 24.85 -4.62 -3.59
CA ASN A 259 25.56 -3.40 -3.90
C ASN A 259 26.79 -3.17 -2.99
N GLN A 260 27.89 -3.88 -3.30
CA GLN A 260 29.13 -3.80 -2.53
C GLN A 260 29.65 -2.37 -2.38
N GLY A 261 30.09 -2.02 -1.17
CA GLY A 261 30.64 -0.71 -0.83
C GLY A 261 29.59 0.36 -0.46
N VAL A 262 28.31 0.01 -0.47
CA VAL A 262 27.21 0.86 0.01
C VAL A 262 26.79 0.40 1.40
N SER A 263 26.47 1.33 2.28
CA SER A 263 25.83 1.04 3.57
C SER A 263 24.63 1.95 3.74
N LEU A 264 23.62 1.50 4.48
CA LEU A 264 22.44 2.32 4.69
C LEU A 264 22.82 3.68 5.32
N GLY A 265 22.36 4.77 4.72
CA GLY A 265 22.72 6.14 5.11
C GLY A 265 24.11 6.62 4.66
N ARG A 266 24.88 5.79 3.94
CA ARG A 266 26.21 6.11 3.41
C ARG A 266 26.42 5.46 2.03
N GLY A 267 26.46 6.28 0.99
CA GLY A 267 26.87 5.81 -0.33
C GLY A 267 28.34 5.38 -0.37
N LYS A 268 28.80 4.88 -1.53
CA LYS A 268 30.23 4.66 -1.79
C LYS A 268 31.01 5.95 -1.51
N ASP A 269 32.26 5.80 -1.09
CA ASP A 269 33.13 6.91 -0.68
C ASP A 269 32.56 7.79 0.45
N ASN A 270 31.67 7.24 1.28
CA ASN A 270 31.09 7.89 2.47
C ASN A 270 30.30 9.17 2.13
N ILE A 271 29.58 9.15 1.00
CA ILE A 271 28.59 10.18 0.66
C ILE A 271 27.52 10.23 1.76
N ARG A 272 27.19 11.46 2.20
CA ARG A 272 26.23 11.71 3.28
C ARG A 272 25.15 12.65 2.80
N VAL A 273 23.90 12.23 2.97
CA VAL A 273 22.73 13.05 2.64
C VAL A 273 22.38 13.91 3.85
N PRO A 274 22.31 15.25 3.72
CA PRO A 274 21.92 16.12 4.83
C PRO A 274 20.44 15.98 5.18
N TYR A 275 20.11 15.95 6.47
CA TYR A 275 18.72 15.95 6.97
C TYR A 275 17.86 17.12 6.44
N THR A 276 18.48 18.25 6.05
CA THR A 276 17.76 19.36 5.41
C THR A 276 17.07 18.95 4.10
N CYS A 277 17.54 17.91 3.41
CA CYS A 277 16.88 17.40 2.21
C CYS A 277 15.53 16.76 2.58
N PHE A 278 15.49 15.92 3.63
CA PHE A 278 14.24 15.35 4.14
C PHE A 278 13.26 16.45 4.57
N LYS A 279 13.73 17.42 5.36
CA LYS A 279 12.88 18.54 5.80
C LYS A 279 12.32 19.35 4.62
N SER A 280 13.14 19.67 3.63
CA SER A 280 12.68 20.44 2.46
C SER A 280 11.65 19.64 1.63
N LEU A 281 11.81 18.32 1.58
CA LEU A 281 10.89 17.41 0.92
C LEU A 281 9.54 17.33 1.65
N THR A 282 9.55 17.14 2.97
CA THR A 282 8.32 17.10 3.78
C THR A 282 7.59 18.44 3.81
N ASP A 283 8.32 19.56 3.87
CA ASP A 283 7.76 20.91 3.75
C ASP A 283 7.06 21.09 2.39
N ARG A 284 7.65 20.57 1.29
CA ARG A 284 7.03 20.61 -0.04
C ARG A 284 5.77 19.75 -0.13
N VAL A 285 5.82 18.51 0.36
CA VAL A 285 4.66 17.61 0.38
C VAL A 285 3.50 18.27 1.14
N THR A 286 3.78 18.83 2.30
CA THR A 286 2.80 19.55 3.12
C THR A 286 2.22 20.76 2.37
N ALA A 287 3.07 21.57 1.74
CA ALA A 287 2.63 22.71 0.95
C ALA A 287 1.74 22.29 -0.24
N MET A 288 2.06 21.18 -0.90
CA MET A 288 1.28 20.68 -2.03
C MET A 288 -0.10 20.17 -1.62
N ARG A 289 -0.18 19.42 -0.52
CA ARG A 289 -1.47 18.97 0.04
C ARG A 289 -2.39 20.15 0.35
N ASN A 290 -1.84 21.26 0.83
CA ASN A 290 -2.61 22.47 1.13
C ASN A 290 -3.01 23.27 -0.14
N LEU A 291 -2.19 23.26 -1.19
CA LEU A 291 -2.42 24.04 -2.42
C LEU A 291 -3.34 23.34 -3.41
N HIS A 292 -3.25 22.01 -3.50
CA HIS A 292 -3.95 21.20 -4.49
C HIS A 292 -5.06 20.38 -3.84
N ASN A 293 -6.03 21.03 -3.18
CA ASN A 293 -7.28 20.38 -2.77
C ASN A 293 -8.06 19.93 -4.03
N ARG A 294 -7.59 18.86 -4.65
CA ARG A 294 -8.13 18.18 -5.83
C ARG A 294 -9.31 17.33 -5.38
N LEU A 295 -10.34 18.01 -4.89
CA LEU A 295 -11.59 17.38 -4.46
C LEU A 295 -12.21 16.56 -5.60
N ASP A 296 -11.88 16.85 -6.86
CA ASP A 296 -12.24 16.03 -8.01
C ASP A 296 -11.72 14.58 -7.89
N ILE A 297 -10.56 14.36 -7.28
CA ILE A 297 -10.04 13.01 -7.05
C ILE A 297 -10.89 12.29 -6.00
N LEU A 298 -11.26 12.96 -4.91
CA LEU A 298 -12.15 12.39 -3.90
C LEU A 298 -13.54 12.11 -4.47
N GLU A 299 -14.11 13.06 -5.22
CA GLU A 299 -15.39 12.89 -5.96
C GLU A 299 -15.34 11.66 -6.87
N ASN A 300 -14.25 11.47 -7.62
CA ASN A 300 -14.05 10.29 -8.46
C ASN A 300 -13.93 9.00 -7.64
N ASN A 301 -13.24 9.02 -6.50
CA ASN A 301 -13.09 7.86 -5.63
C ASN A 301 -14.41 7.44 -4.97
N LEU A 302 -15.23 8.43 -4.60
CA LEU A 302 -16.59 8.25 -4.11
C LEU A 302 -17.55 7.76 -5.21
N GLY A 303 -17.26 8.08 -6.48
CA GLY A 303 -18.20 7.88 -7.59
C GLY A 303 -19.31 8.93 -7.62
N TYR A 304 -19.11 10.09 -6.98
CA TYR A 304 -20.12 11.15 -6.87
C TYR A 304 -19.49 12.53 -7.02
N ARG A 305 -20.12 13.38 -7.84
CA ARG A 305 -19.69 14.76 -8.06
C ARG A 305 -20.69 15.70 -7.39
N PHE A 306 -20.22 16.49 -6.44
CA PHE A 306 -21.08 17.40 -5.68
C PHE A 306 -21.58 18.54 -6.55
N VAL A 307 -22.86 18.86 -6.40
CA VAL A 307 -23.45 20.10 -6.94
C VAL A 307 -23.00 21.26 -6.05
N ASP A 308 -23.15 21.12 -4.74
CA ASP A 308 -22.60 22.05 -3.75
C ASP A 308 -21.35 21.48 -3.05
N ARG A 309 -20.17 21.86 -3.55
CA ARG A 309 -18.89 21.46 -2.96
C ARG A 309 -18.66 22.02 -1.55
N SER A 310 -19.42 23.02 -1.10
CA SER A 310 -19.27 23.54 0.26
C SER A 310 -19.67 22.50 1.31
N LEU A 311 -20.62 21.61 0.99
CA LEU A 311 -21.00 20.48 1.84
C LEU A 311 -19.83 19.53 2.05
N LEU A 312 -19.16 19.13 0.96
CA LEU A 312 -17.96 18.28 1.02
C LEU A 312 -16.82 18.97 1.79
N GLN A 313 -16.59 20.26 1.54
CA GLN A 313 -15.55 21.02 2.27
C GLN A 313 -15.81 21.09 3.77
N THR A 314 -17.08 21.18 4.18
CA THR A 314 -17.48 21.19 5.59
C THR A 314 -17.31 19.80 6.19
N ALA A 315 -17.72 18.74 5.49
CA ALA A 315 -17.53 17.35 5.93
C ALA A 315 -16.05 17.01 6.16
N LEU A 316 -15.15 17.60 5.39
CA LEU A 316 -13.69 17.44 5.50
C LEU A 316 -13.03 18.35 6.56
N CYS A 317 -13.77 19.23 7.23
CA CYS A 317 -13.23 20.17 8.23
C CYS A 317 -13.33 19.56 9.63
N HIS A 318 -12.23 18.98 10.14
CA HIS A 318 -12.18 18.50 11.51
C HIS A 318 -12.08 19.68 12.49
N ARG A 319 -12.64 19.52 13.70
CA ARG A 319 -12.66 20.55 14.76
C ARG A 319 -11.29 21.16 15.07
N SER A 320 -10.22 20.37 15.00
CA SER A 320 -8.86 20.85 15.28
C SER A 320 -8.39 21.88 14.25
N PHE A 321 -8.84 21.76 13.00
CA PHE A 321 -8.55 22.73 11.95
C PHE A 321 -9.33 24.03 12.16
N LEU A 322 -10.62 23.92 12.49
CA LEU A 322 -11.48 25.07 12.80
C LEU A 322 -10.89 25.92 13.92
N ASN A 323 -10.46 25.28 15.02
CA ASN A 323 -9.86 25.96 16.17
C ASN A 323 -8.61 26.80 15.81
N GLU A 324 -7.82 26.35 14.84
CA GLU A 324 -6.61 27.05 14.38
C GLU A 324 -6.87 28.04 13.23
N ASN A 325 -7.98 27.90 12.50
CA ASN A 325 -8.26 28.61 11.25
C ASN A 325 -9.71 29.12 11.16
N GLN A 326 -10.19 29.77 12.23
CA GLN A 326 -11.55 30.32 12.32
C GLN A 326 -11.89 31.36 11.23
N THR A 327 -10.91 31.87 10.50
CA THR A 327 -11.10 32.79 9.38
C THR A 327 -11.30 32.08 8.03
N VAL A 328 -11.14 30.75 7.97
CA VAL A 328 -11.12 29.95 6.72
C VAL A 328 -12.12 28.78 6.75
N CYS A 329 -12.69 28.45 7.91
CA CYS A 329 -13.72 27.43 8.06
C CYS A 329 -14.74 27.97 9.06
N ASP A 330 -16.03 27.92 8.73
CA ASP A 330 -17.11 28.49 9.55
C ASP A 330 -17.71 27.45 10.52
N SER A 331 -17.55 26.16 10.22
CA SER A 331 -18.07 25.03 11.02
C SER A 331 -17.23 23.77 10.81
N ASP A 332 -17.19 22.92 11.83
CA ASP A 332 -16.61 21.57 11.72
C ASP A 332 -17.64 20.55 11.20
N ASN A 333 -17.19 19.31 11.08
CA ASN A 333 -17.97 18.21 10.53
C ASN A 333 -18.88 17.48 11.53
N GLU A 334 -18.84 17.79 12.83
CA GLU A 334 -19.54 17.03 13.89
C GLU A 334 -21.07 16.99 13.67
N ARG A 335 -21.66 18.06 13.12
CA ARG A 335 -23.09 18.09 12.79
C ARG A 335 -23.46 17.22 11.60
N LEU A 336 -22.55 17.11 10.63
CA LEU A 336 -22.74 16.25 9.46
C LEU A 336 -22.51 14.79 9.86
N GLU A 337 -21.50 14.49 10.67
CA GLU A 337 -21.27 13.19 11.30
C GLU A 337 -22.54 12.67 11.97
N PHE A 338 -23.14 13.47 12.86
CA PHE A 338 -24.39 13.10 13.55
C PHE A 338 -25.53 12.71 12.60
N LEU A 339 -25.71 13.44 11.49
CA LEU A 339 -26.72 13.09 10.48
C LEU A 339 -26.29 11.86 9.67
N GLY A 340 -24.99 11.75 9.42
CA GLY A 340 -24.33 10.72 8.62
C GLY A 340 -24.51 9.34 9.19
N ASP A 341 -24.29 9.16 10.49
CA ASP A 341 -24.53 7.89 11.20
C ASP A 341 -25.97 7.38 10.97
N ALA A 342 -26.96 8.26 11.15
CA ALA A 342 -28.37 7.89 10.97
C ALA A 342 -28.69 7.51 9.51
N VAL A 343 -28.18 8.27 8.54
CA VAL A 343 -28.37 8.00 7.10
C VAL A 343 -27.67 6.71 6.70
N LEU A 344 -26.43 6.51 7.13
CA LEU A 344 -25.63 5.33 6.83
C LEU A 344 -26.26 4.07 7.44
N GLY A 345 -26.70 4.14 8.70
CA GLY A 345 -27.39 3.05 9.37
C GLY A 345 -28.68 2.64 8.65
N LEU A 346 -29.41 3.60 8.07
CA LEU A 346 -30.58 3.32 7.24
C LEU A 346 -30.20 2.67 5.90
N CYS A 347 -29.19 3.20 5.19
CA CYS A 347 -28.72 2.65 3.92
C CYS A 347 -28.25 1.20 4.08
N VAL A 348 -27.37 0.95 5.06
CA VAL A 348 -26.85 -0.41 5.34
C VAL A 348 -27.97 -1.34 5.78
N GLY A 349 -28.92 -0.87 6.60
CA GLY A 349 -30.10 -1.65 6.98
C GLY A 349 -30.95 -2.04 5.76
N HIS A 350 -31.16 -1.11 4.83
CA HIS A 350 -31.89 -1.34 3.59
C HIS A 350 -31.20 -2.39 2.70
N ILE A 351 -29.89 -2.25 2.49
CA ILE A 351 -29.07 -3.17 1.68
C ILE A 351 -29.12 -4.59 2.26
N LEU A 352 -28.92 -4.74 3.57
CA LEU A 352 -28.94 -6.04 4.23
C LEU A 352 -30.32 -6.73 4.14
N MET A 353 -31.41 -5.97 4.28
CA MET A 353 -32.76 -6.52 4.14
C MET A 353 -33.03 -7.03 2.72
N GLN A 354 -32.53 -6.34 1.69
CA GLN A 354 -32.67 -6.77 0.30
C GLN A 354 -31.81 -7.99 -0.03
N GLN A 355 -30.55 -8.00 0.39
CA GLN A 355 -29.59 -9.05 0.05
C GLN A 355 -29.72 -10.30 0.93
N SER A 356 -30.33 -10.19 2.11
CA SER A 356 -30.57 -11.31 3.02
C SER A 356 -32.02 -11.43 3.48
N PRO A 357 -33.00 -11.71 2.60
CA PRO A 357 -34.42 -11.70 2.93
C PRO A 357 -34.85 -12.72 4.00
N THR A 358 -34.03 -13.74 4.25
CA THR A 358 -34.33 -14.86 5.15
C THR A 358 -33.67 -14.74 6.52
N LYS A 359 -32.78 -13.76 6.73
CA LYS A 359 -32.10 -13.54 8.02
C LYS A 359 -33.06 -12.92 9.04
N LYS A 360 -32.91 -13.30 10.31
CA LYS A 360 -33.70 -12.75 11.41
C LYS A 360 -33.22 -11.35 11.79
N GLU A 361 -34.08 -10.57 12.44
CA GLU A 361 -33.77 -9.21 12.91
C GLU A 361 -32.46 -9.14 13.71
N GLY A 362 -32.25 -10.02 14.69
CA GLY A 362 -31.00 -10.02 15.48
C GLY A 362 -29.72 -10.27 14.66
N GLU A 363 -29.79 -11.08 13.60
CA GLU A 363 -28.66 -11.29 12.68
C GLU A 363 -28.37 -10.03 11.86
N LEU A 364 -29.43 -9.41 11.31
CA LEU A 364 -29.33 -8.17 10.54
C LEU A 364 -28.77 -7.02 11.40
N SER A 365 -29.24 -6.89 12.63
CA SER A 365 -28.74 -5.91 13.60
C SER A 365 -27.25 -6.09 13.88
N ARG A 366 -26.79 -7.33 14.09
CA ARG A 366 -25.36 -7.63 14.31
C ARG A 366 -24.50 -7.33 13.07
N LEU A 367 -24.97 -7.72 11.88
CA LEU A 367 -24.27 -7.43 10.63
C LEU A 367 -24.16 -5.93 10.39
N ARG A 368 -25.26 -5.19 10.58
CA ARG A 368 -25.28 -3.73 10.48
C ARG A 368 -24.27 -3.10 11.42
N SER A 369 -24.31 -3.42 12.71
CA SER A 369 -23.36 -2.88 13.70
C SER A 369 -21.90 -3.20 13.39
N THR A 370 -21.63 -4.31 12.70
CA THR A 370 -20.26 -4.63 12.24
C THR A 370 -19.85 -3.73 11.08
N LEU A 371 -20.75 -3.55 10.09
CA LEU A 371 -20.50 -2.75 8.89
C LEU A 371 -20.35 -1.26 9.19
N VAL A 372 -21.13 -0.73 10.14
CA VAL A 372 -21.06 0.67 10.57
C VAL A 372 -20.18 0.88 11.81
N SER A 373 -19.28 -0.06 12.11
CA SER A 373 -18.33 0.10 13.21
C SER A 373 -17.17 1.01 12.80
N GLU A 374 -16.58 1.73 13.78
CA GLU A 374 -15.43 2.61 13.57
C GLU A 374 -14.30 1.95 12.74
N PRO A 375 -13.86 0.70 13.01
CA PRO A 375 -12.82 0.07 12.19
C PRO A 375 -13.26 -0.13 10.73
N SER A 376 -14.52 -0.56 10.51
CA SER A 376 -15.05 -0.81 9.17
C SER A 376 -15.17 0.49 8.37
N LEU A 377 -15.66 1.56 9.00
CA LEU A 377 -15.78 2.87 8.35
C LEU A 377 -14.42 3.51 8.10
N ALA A 378 -13.46 3.34 9.00
CA ALA A 378 -12.08 3.77 8.78
C ALA A 378 -11.44 3.05 7.58
N ASP A 379 -11.68 1.75 7.43
CA ASP A 379 -11.21 0.99 6.27
C ASP A 379 -11.86 1.47 4.97
N MET A 380 -13.17 1.74 4.99
CA MET A 380 -13.88 2.33 3.85
C MET A 380 -13.33 3.71 3.49
N ALA A 381 -13.06 4.55 4.49
CA ALA A 381 -12.45 5.86 4.31
C ALA A 381 -11.05 5.76 3.68
N ARG A 382 -10.25 4.76 4.08
CA ARG A 382 -8.95 4.48 3.44
C ARG A 382 -9.11 4.04 1.99
N ILE A 383 -10.07 3.17 1.67
CA ILE A 383 -10.31 2.68 0.29
C ILE A 383 -10.64 3.81 -0.70
N ILE A 384 -11.29 4.88 -0.24
CA ILE A 384 -11.57 6.07 -1.04
C ILE A 384 -10.51 7.18 -0.89
N ASP A 385 -9.44 6.91 -0.14
CA ASP A 385 -8.36 7.83 0.20
C ASP A 385 -8.87 9.14 0.85
N LEU A 386 -9.83 9.02 1.76
CA LEU A 386 -10.48 10.16 2.42
C LEU A 386 -9.49 10.95 3.28
N GLY A 387 -8.63 10.23 4.02
CA GLY A 387 -7.74 10.78 5.04
C GLY A 387 -6.87 11.95 4.56
N ARG A 388 -6.38 11.90 3.32
CA ARG A 388 -5.52 12.96 2.77
C ARG A 388 -6.25 14.28 2.51
N PHE A 389 -7.58 14.26 2.40
CA PHE A 389 -8.40 15.44 2.15
C PHE A 389 -8.94 16.07 3.43
N ILE A 390 -8.79 15.40 4.57
CA ILE A 390 -9.24 15.90 5.86
C ILE A 390 -8.36 17.09 6.28
N ARG A 391 -9.00 18.23 6.53
CA ARG A 391 -8.33 19.42 7.04
C ARG A 391 -8.15 19.25 8.54
N LEU A 392 -6.90 19.16 8.97
CA LEU A 392 -6.50 18.95 10.36
C LEU A 392 -5.65 20.13 10.85
N GLY A 393 -5.82 20.51 12.12
CA GLY A 393 -4.91 21.43 12.79
C GLY A 393 -3.48 20.89 12.80
N LYS A 394 -2.47 21.76 12.90
CA LYS A 394 -1.05 21.39 12.78
C LYS A 394 -0.64 20.31 13.78
N GLY A 395 -1.14 20.41 15.01
CA GLY A 395 -0.87 19.41 16.05
C GLY A 395 -1.46 18.04 15.72
N GLU A 396 -2.71 18.03 15.26
CA GLU A 396 -3.43 16.80 14.92
C GLU A 396 -2.81 16.12 13.68
N ALA A 397 -2.51 16.90 12.65
CA ALA A 397 -1.82 16.44 11.45
C ALA A 397 -0.43 15.86 11.77
N GLY A 398 0.33 16.53 12.65
CA GLY A 398 1.66 16.07 13.09
C GLY A 398 1.63 14.75 13.87
N SER A 399 0.49 14.40 14.49
CA SER A 399 0.28 13.12 15.18
C SER A 399 -0.28 12.01 14.28
N GLY A 400 -0.35 12.24 12.97
CA GLY A 400 -0.93 11.26 12.02
C GLY A 400 -2.46 11.22 12.02
N GLY A 401 -3.14 12.31 12.41
CA GLY A 401 -4.60 12.35 12.53
C GLY A 401 -5.37 11.88 11.29
N GLY A 402 -4.83 12.09 10.09
CA GLY A 402 -5.47 11.69 8.83
C GLY A 402 -5.57 10.17 8.61
N ASP A 403 -4.93 9.36 9.46
CA ASP A 403 -5.02 7.89 9.43
C ASP A 403 -5.58 7.30 10.73
N LYS A 404 -6.05 8.13 11.68
CA LYS A 404 -6.70 7.65 12.91
C LYS A 404 -8.10 7.13 12.59
N ASN A 405 -8.42 5.93 13.09
CA ASN A 405 -9.72 5.29 12.83
C ASN A 405 -10.91 6.18 13.22
N SER A 406 -10.86 6.82 14.40
CA SER A 406 -11.94 7.72 14.84
C SER A 406 -12.17 8.87 13.86
N ILE A 407 -11.11 9.62 13.50
CA ILE A 407 -11.20 10.76 12.58
C ILE A 407 -11.70 10.31 11.19
N LEU A 408 -11.21 9.18 10.69
CA LEU A 408 -11.61 8.63 9.40
C LEU A 408 -13.09 8.20 9.40
N SER A 409 -13.53 7.51 10.45
CA SER A 409 -14.92 7.06 10.62
C SER A 409 -15.88 8.24 10.68
N ASP A 410 -15.62 9.20 11.58
CA ASP A 410 -16.47 10.38 11.78
C ASP A 410 -16.57 11.22 10.50
N THR A 411 -15.44 11.37 9.80
CA THR A 411 -15.40 12.12 8.54
C THR A 411 -16.10 11.36 7.41
N PHE A 412 -16.04 10.02 7.39
CA PHE A 412 -16.78 9.22 6.42
C PHE A 412 -18.28 9.44 6.59
N GLU A 413 -18.80 9.35 7.82
CA GLU A 413 -20.21 9.64 8.12
C GLU A 413 -20.59 11.06 7.71
N ALA A 414 -19.75 12.05 8.02
CA ALA A 414 -19.98 13.43 7.60
C ALA A 414 -20.06 13.58 6.07
N VAL A 415 -19.26 12.84 5.31
CA VAL A 415 -19.34 12.81 3.84
C VAL A 415 -20.63 12.15 3.37
N VAL A 416 -21.09 11.07 4.03
CA VAL A 416 -22.40 10.46 3.72
C VAL A 416 -23.54 11.45 3.92
N ALA A 417 -23.52 12.22 5.02
CA ALA A 417 -24.49 13.28 5.24
C ALA A 417 -24.40 14.38 4.16
N ALA A 418 -23.19 14.77 3.76
CA ALA A 418 -23.01 15.76 2.70
C ALA A 418 -23.64 15.29 1.37
N ILE A 419 -23.44 14.03 0.97
CA ILE A 419 -24.05 13.45 -0.23
C ILE A 419 -25.58 13.42 -0.09
N PHE A 420 -26.07 13.01 1.08
CA PHE A 420 -27.51 12.99 1.36
C PHE A 420 -28.17 14.36 1.26
N LEU A 421 -27.51 15.42 1.75
CA LEU A 421 -28.01 16.78 1.65
C LEU A 421 -27.96 17.31 0.21
N ASP A 422 -26.99 16.87 -0.59
CA ASP A 422 -26.79 17.31 -1.97
C ASP A 422 -27.72 16.59 -2.98
N ALA A 423 -27.98 15.28 -2.81
CA ALA A 423 -28.72 14.46 -3.77
C ALA A 423 -29.88 13.62 -3.20
N GLY A 424 -30.07 13.58 -1.87
CA GLY A 424 -31.14 12.82 -1.23
C GLY A 424 -30.81 11.33 -0.99
N PHE A 425 -31.79 10.62 -0.44
CA PHE A 425 -31.60 9.25 0.07
C PHE A 425 -31.27 8.22 -1.01
N ASP A 426 -32.03 8.19 -2.10
CA ASP A 426 -31.91 7.12 -3.11
C ASP A 426 -30.51 7.08 -3.72
N VAL A 427 -29.97 8.24 -4.13
CA VAL A 427 -28.61 8.37 -4.68
C VAL A 427 -27.56 8.00 -3.64
N THR A 428 -27.77 8.40 -2.38
CA THR A 428 -26.85 8.05 -1.28
C THR A 428 -26.83 6.54 -1.04
N CYS A 429 -28.01 5.90 -1.02
CA CYS A 429 -28.12 4.47 -0.78
C CYS A 429 -27.48 3.64 -1.90
N ASP A 430 -27.68 4.02 -3.17
CA ASP A 430 -27.05 3.38 -4.32
C ASP A 430 -25.51 3.47 -4.25
N LEU A 431 -24.99 4.63 -3.85
CA LEU A 431 -23.55 4.85 -3.69
C LEU A 431 -22.97 4.02 -2.54
N ILE A 432 -23.65 4.00 -1.38
CA ILE A 432 -23.25 3.17 -0.25
C ILE A 432 -23.29 1.68 -0.62
N GLN A 433 -24.32 1.25 -1.36
CA GLN A 433 -24.39 -0.12 -1.84
C GLN A 433 -23.16 -0.49 -2.68
N HIS A 434 -22.76 0.37 -3.62
CA HIS A 434 -21.58 0.11 -4.44
C HIS A 434 -20.28 0.12 -3.63
N LEU A 435 -20.12 1.06 -2.70
CA LEU A 435 -18.94 1.11 -1.84
C LEU A 435 -18.83 -0.10 -0.91
N PHE A 436 -19.95 -0.58 -0.37
CA PHE A 436 -19.96 -1.68 0.61
C PHE A 436 -20.13 -3.07 0.00
N GLU A 437 -20.33 -3.19 -1.32
CA GLU A 437 -20.66 -4.44 -2.02
C GLU A 437 -19.72 -5.59 -1.62
N GLU A 438 -18.41 -5.41 -1.78
CA GLU A 438 -17.42 -6.44 -1.47
C GLU A 438 -17.38 -6.79 0.02
N THR A 439 -17.54 -5.79 0.89
CA THR A 439 -17.53 -5.97 2.36
C THR A 439 -18.75 -6.74 2.82
N VAL A 440 -19.93 -6.43 2.26
CA VAL A 440 -21.18 -7.12 2.56
C VAL A 440 -21.11 -8.56 2.06
N ASP A 441 -20.67 -8.79 0.82
CA ASP A 441 -20.51 -10.13 0.26
C ASP A 441 -19.59 -11.00 1.12
N ARG A 442 -18.44 -10.44 1.53
CA ARG A 442 -17.47 -11.12 2.39
C ARG A 442 -18.06 -11.45 3.76
N LEU A 443 -18.79 -10.53 4.38
CA LEU A 443 -19.44 -10.76 5.66
C LEU A 443 -20.55 -11.79 5.54
N LEU A 444 -21.39 -11.72 4.51
CA LEU A 444 -22.45 -12.71 4.28
C LEU A 444 -21.85 -14.10 4.00
N ALA A 445 -20.76 -14.20 3.23
CA ALA A 445 -20.06 -15.46 3.00
C ALA A 445 -19.44 -16.01 4.29
N LYS A 446 -18.88 -15.14 5.16
CA LYS A 446 -18.35 -15.54 6.47
C LYS A 446 -19.47 -15.92 7.43
N ASP A 447 -20.61 -15.25 7.41
CA ASP A 447 -21.77 -15.56 8.24
C ASP A 447 -22.54 -16.79 7.74
N CYS A 448 -22.34 -17.19 6.48
CA CYS A 448 -22.70 -18.51 5.96
C CYS A 448 -21.86 -19.65 6.55
N THR A 449 -20.78 -19.35 7.32
CA THR A 449 -20.21 -20.33 8.24
C THR A 449 -21.22 -20.52 9.37
N VAL A 450 -22.15 -21.44 9.13
CA VAL A 450 -23.30 -21.72 9.99
C VAL A 450 -22.83 -21.85 11.44
N ASP A 451 -23.36 -21.00 12.33
CA ASP A 451 -23.18 -21.16 13.78
C ASP A 451 -24.02 -22.36 14.25
N TYR A 452 -23.52 -23.54 13.93
CA TYR A 452 -24.14 -24.80 14.27
C TYR A 452 -24.28 -24.95 15.79
N LYS A 453 -23.36 -24.37 16.58
CA LYS A 453 -23.39 -24.41 18.04
C LYS A 453 -24.62 -23.69 18.61
N SER A 454 -24.88 -22.46 18.15
CA SER A 454 -26.07 -21.71 18.59
C SER A 454 -27.35 -22.38 18.11
N ARG A 455 -27.39 -22.83 16.84
CA ARG A 455 -28.58 -23.49 16.28
C ARG A 455 -28.92 -24.81 16.96
N ILE A 456 -27.91 -25.62 17.31
CA ILE A 456 -28.17 -26.89 18.01
C ILE A 456 -28.57 -26.64 19.46
N GLN A 457 -28.07 -25.58 20.09
CA GLN A 457 -28.47 -25.21 21.45
C GLN A 457 -29.93 -24.75 21.51
N GLU A 458 -30.38 -23.91 20.57
CA GLU A 458 -31.80 -23.52 20.44
C GLU A 458 -32.70 -24.76 20.22
N TYR A 459 -32.34 -25.60 19.25
CA TYR A 459 -33.10 -26.82 18.95
C TYR A 459 -33.14 -27.80 20.14
N ALA A 460 -32.02 -27.96 20.83
CA ALA A 460 -31.89 -28.84 21.99
C ALA A 460 -32.78 -28.39 23.16
N GLN A 461 -32.83 -27.07 23.40
CA GLN A 461 -33.68 -26.50 24.43
C GLN A 461 -35.17 -26.64 24.08
N GLU A 462 -35.53 -26.41 22.81
CA GLU A 462 -36.91 -26.49 22.33
C GLU A 462 -37.45 -27.94 22.32
N VAL A 463 -36.67 -28.90 21.80
CA VAL A 463 -37.14 -30.27 21.55
C VAL A 463 -36.82 -31.23 22.69
N PHE A 464 -35.66 -31.09 23.33
CA PHE A 464 -35.19 -32.02 24.36
C PHE A 464 -35.17 -31.40 25.76
N SER A 465 -35.41 -30.09 25.91
CA SER A 465 -35.27 -29.36 27.18
C SER A 465 -33.93 -29.61 27.88
N GLN A 466 -32.87 -29.82 27.08
CA GLN A 466 -31.51 -30.13 27.53
C GLN A 466 -30.51 -29.30 26.73
N ALA A 467 -29.35 -29.01 27.31
CA ALA A 467 -28.25 -28.35 26.61
C ALA A 467 -27.26 -29.39 26.04
N PRO A 468 -26.71 -29.16 24.83
CA PRO A 468 -25.68 -30.03 24.27
C PRO A 468 -24.37 -29.94 25.06
N VAL A 469 -23.75 -31.08 25.35
CA VAL A 469 -22.48 -31.17 26.09
C VAL A 469 -21.33 -31.43 25.11
N TYR A 470 -20.25 -30.65 25.24
CA TYR A 470 -19.06 -30.75 24.40
C TYR A 470 -17.87 -31.24 25.25
N THR A 471 -17.26 -32.35 24.83
CA THR A 471 -16.12 -32.96 25.51
C THR A 471 -14.94 -33.10 24.56
N VAL A 472 -13.77 -32.56 24.93
CA VAL A 472 -12.53 -32.79 24.17
C VAL A 472 -12.10 -34.24 24.36
N THR A 473 -12.11 -35.02 23.30
CA THR A 473 -11.73 -36.45 23.35
C THR A 473 -10.27 -36.66 22.96
N ARG A 474 -9.71 -35.78 22.12
CA ARG A 474 -8.34 -35.91 21.66
C ARG A 474 -7.76 -34.55 21.24
N GLU A 475 -6.47 -34.37 21.52
CA GLU A 475 -5.67 -33.27 20.97
C GLU A 475 -4.42 -33.89 20.34
N PHE A 476 -4.14 -33.58 19.08
CA PHE A 476 -3.00 -34.17 18.35
C PHE A 476 -2.44 -33.22 17.28
N GLY A 477 -1.14 -33.36 16.97
CA GLY A 477 -0.39 -32.46 16.09
C GLY A 477 0.67 -31.64 16.85
N PRO A 478 1.63 -31.00 16.14
CA PRO A 478 2.64 -30.14 16.75
C PRO A 478 2.01 -28.87 17.32
N ASP A 479 2.66 -28.19 18.28
CA ASP A 479 2.05 -27.05 18.99
C ASP A 479 1.65 -25.88 18.07
N HIS A 480 2.34 -25.71 16.94
CA HIS A 480 2.02 -24.71 15.91
C HIS A 480 0.95 -25.17 14.89
N ASP A 481 0.47 -26.42 14.97
CA ASP A 481 -0.58 -26.99 14.11
C ASP A 481 -1.45 -28.03 14.84
N LYS A 482 -1.89 -27.68 16.05
CA LYS A 482 -2.68 -28.57 16.92
C LYS A 482 -4.10 -28.76 16.37
N THR A 483 -4.55 -30.01 16.32
CA THR A 483 -5.92 -30.39 15.92
C THR A 483 -6.67 -30.95 17.12
N PHE A 484 -7.89 -30.46 17.33
CA PHE A 484 -8.78 -30.85 18.41
C PHE A 484 -9.88 -31.77 17.87
N GLU A 485 -10.15 -32.87 18.57
CA GLU A 485 -11.32 -33.72 18.38
C GLU A 485 -12.27 -33.48 19.56
N ILE A 486 -13.51 -33.09 19.25
CA ILE A 486 -14.55 -32.82 20.23
C ILE A 486 -15.76 -33.70 19.95
N CYS A 487 -16.28 -34.32 21.00
CA CYS A 487 -17.52 -35.06 20.98
C CYS A 487 -18.66 -34.18 21.50
N LEU A 488 -19.74 -34.09 20.73
CA LEU A 488 -21.01 -33.49 21.14
C LEU A 488 -21.98 -34.59 21.52
N GLU A 489 -22.55 -34.47 22.73
CA GLU A 489 -23.61 -35.33 23.24
C GLU A 489 -24.89 -34.52 23.48
N LEU A 490 -26.00 -34.99 22.88
CA LEU A 490 -27.33 -34.41 23.04
C LEU A 490 -28.39 -35.51 22.98
N ALA A 491 -29.05 -35.77 24.11
CA ALA A 491 -30.03 -36.85 24.25
C ALA A 491 -29.47 -38.21 23.76
N HIS A 492 -29.98 -38.73 22.63
CA HIS A 492 -29.54 -39.98 22.03
C HIS A 492 -28.56 -39.79 20.86
N ILE A 493 -28.12 -38.55 20.61
CA ILE A 493 -27.25 -38.19 19.49
C ILE A 493 -25.85 -37.92 20.02
N GLN A 494 -24.89 -38.58 19.39
CA GLN A 494 -23.48 -38.37 19.65
C GLN A 494 -22.77 -38.14 18.32
N THR A 495 -22.00 -37.06 18.22
CA THR A 495 -21.25 -36.70 17.01
C THR A 495 -19.86 -36.22 17.36
N ARG A 496 -18.94 -36.32 16.39
CA ARG A 496 -17.54 -35.92 16.57
C ARG A 496 -17.14 -34.88 15.55
N GLY A 497 -16.54 -33.79 16.02
CA GLY A 497 -16.04 -32.69 15.23
C GLY A 497 -14.53 -32.52 15.35
N PHE A 498 -13.92 -32.02 14.28
CA PHE A 498 -12.48 -31.76 14.20
C PHE A 498 -12.21 -30.31 13.85
N GLY A 499 -11.16 -29.72 14.40
CA GLY A 499 -10.79 -28.34 14.08
C GLY A 499 -9.41 -27.93 14.59
N LYS A 500 -8.85 -26.88 13.98
CA LYS A 500 -7.56 -26.27 14.39
C LYS A 500 -7.67 -25.45 15.68
N SER A 501 -8.89 -25.25 16.18
CA SER A 501 -9.18 -24.69 17.49
C SER A 501 -10.34 -25.46 18.13
N LYS A 502 -10.47 -25.40 19.46
CA LYS A 502 -11.61 -25.99 20.18
C LYS A 502 -12.94 -25.48 19.61
N LYS A 503 -13.05 -24.16 19.37
CA LYS A 503 -14.24 -23.54 18.79
C LYS A 503 -14.59 -24.08 17.40
N ALA A 504 -13.60 -24.31 16.54
CA ALA A 504 -13.83 -24.89 15.21
C ALA A 504 -14.30 -26.36 15.29
N ALA A 505 -13.70 -27.14 16.19
CA ALA A 505 -14.08 -28.54 16.41
C ALA A 505 -15.51 -28.66 17.01
N GLU A 506 -15.91 -27.74 17.90
CA GLU A 506 -17.28 -27.66 18.41
C GLU A 506 -18.29 -27.37 17.30
N GLN A 507 -17.99 -26.43 16.41
CA GLN A 507 -18.87 -26.08 15.29
C GLN A 507 -19.05 -27.25 14.30
N ASP A 508 -17.98 -27.99 13.99
CA ASP A 508 -18.05 -29.19 13.14
C ASP A 508 -18.89 -30.31 13.79
N ALA A 509 -18.73 -30.53 15.11
CA ALA A 509 -19.54 -31.50 15.85
C ALA A 509 -21.03 -31.11 15.84
N ALA A 510 -21.33 -29.84 16.14
CA ALA A 510 -22.68 -29.29 16.12
C ALA A 510 -23.34 -29.41 14.74
N GLY A 511 -22.58 -29.17 13.65
CA GLY A 511 -23.09 -29.29 12.29
C GLY A 511 -23.48 -30.71 11.91
N LYS A 512 -22.66 -31.69 12.31
CA LYS A 512 -22.97 -33.12 12.12
C LYS A 512 -24.21 -33.53 12.91
N ALA A 513 -24.38 -33.07 14.14
CA ALA A 513 -25.54 -33.39 14.96
C ALA A 513 -26.84 -32.77 14.39
N LEU A 514 -26.81 -31.51 13.94
CA LEU A 514 -27.96 -30.88 13.26
C LEU A 514 -28.35 -31.61 11.96
N ASN A 515 -27.38 -32.13 11.21
CA ASN A 515 -27.66 -32.91 10.00
C ASN A 515 -28.32 -34.27 10.29
N LEU A 516 -27.98 -34.92 11.41
CA LEU A 516 -28.65 -36.14 11.86
C LEU A 516 -30.10 -35.86 12.29
N LEU A 517 -30.33 -34.72 12.93
CA LEU A 517 -31.65 -34.28 13.38
C LEU A 517 -32.60 -33.93 12.23
N LYS A 518 -32.10 -33.41 11.11
CA LYS A 518 -32.90 -33.08 9.92
C LYS A 518 -33.29 -34.28 9.04
N LYS A 519 -32.72 -35.46 9.28
CA LYS A 519 -32.96 -36.70 8.49
C LYS A 519 -34.01 -37.63 9.10
N LYS A 520 -34.61 -37.27 10.23
CA LYS A 520 -35.78 -37.92 10.83
C LYS A 520 -36.98 -36.99 10.67
#